data_AF-A0AAD7Y6Y1-F1
#
_entry.id   AF-A0AAD7Y6Y1-F1
#
_cell.length_a   1.000
_cell.length_b   1.000
_cell.length_c   1.000
_cell.angle_alpha   90.00
_cell.angle_beta   90.00
_cell.angle_gamma   90.00
#
_symmetry.space_group_name_H-M   'P 1'
#
loop_
_entity.id
_entity.type
_entity.pdbx_description
1 polymer ?
#
loop_
_entity_poly.entity_id
_entity_poly.type
_entity_poly.pdbx_seq_one_letter_code
_entity_poly.pdbx_strand_id
1 'polypeptide(L)'
;MIAKLLTSVLLVSVALAAEIPQKNATGPTFKAFEDVDPNDLSCDPAGQIFLLLPHFTDCSKFYMCAHGEEVEFSCPGGLIFDFKLQTCNWAWATTCTLRTPKDEDEGSGDNADSLIGLFVDDLEHQAVDTVASVRPIAPTAGRYTGIINCARADSASRQSPYKGDCQRYWKCVAGVPQVAFCSDGLFFNDQTQQCDFEANSKCIQVQEDELKSEFIKYEQ
;
A
#
# COMPACT_ATOMS: atom_id res chain seq x y z
N MET A 1 -50.17 35.80 50.77
CA MET A 1 -50.32 36.21 49.36
C MET A 1 -49.04 35.86 48.63
N ILE A 2 -49.13 34.98 47.61
CA ILE A 2 -48.40 34.99 46.32
C ILE A 2 -46.86 35.12 46.43
N ALA A 3 -45.98 34.17 46.09
CA ALA A 3 -45.99 33.22 44.98
C ALA A 3 -45.15 31.96 45.32
N LYS A 4 -45.80 30.81 45.38
CA LYS A 4 -45.19 29.49 45.11
C LYS A 4 -45.78 29.07 43.78
N LEU A 5 -45.00 28.96 42.71
CA LEU A 5 -45.26 28.26 41.45
C LEU A 5 -44.39 28.93 40.36
N LEU A 6 -43.24 28.35 40.03
CA LEU A 6 -42.52 28.43 38.73
C LEU A 6 -41.02 28.09 38.88
N THR A 7 -40.67 26.88 39.34
CA THR A 7 -39.31 26.33 39.15
C THR A 7 -39.32 24.81 38.94
N SER A 8 -40.34 24.28 38.27
CA SER A 8 -40.54 22.82 38.13
C SER A 8 -40.26 22.26 36.73
N VAL A 9 -39.39 22.88 35.92
CA VAL A 9 -39.04 22.36 34.58
C VAL A 9 -37.57 22.56 34.28
N LEU A 10 -36.68 21.71 34.83
CA LEU A 10 -35.27 21.58 34.36
C LEU A 10 -34.55 20.35 34.95
N LEU A 11 -35.24 19.21 35.06
CA LEU A 11 -34.59 17.92 35.38
C LEU A 11 -34.98 16.85 34.36
N VAL A 12 -34.79 17.17 33.08
CA VAL A 12 -34.81 16.19 31.99
C VAL A 12 -33.34 15.87 31.67
N SER A 13 -32.99 14.62 31.93
CA SER A 13 -31.95 13.85 31.24
C SER A 13 -30.48 14.26 31.42
N VAL A 14 -29.82 13.68 32.42
CA VAL A 14 -28.39 13.33 32.28
C VAL A 14 -28.18 11.89 32.75
N ALA A 15 -28.59 10.95 31.91
CA ALA A 15 -28.03 9.62 31.88
C ALA A 15 -27.51 9.41 30.45
N LEU A 16 -26.21 9.59 30.24
CA LEU A 16 -25.38 8.87 29.26
C LEU A 16 -23.97 9.49 29.25
N ALA A 17 -23.04 8.79 29.87
CA ALA A 17 -21.65 8.70 29.40
C ALA A 17 -21.03 7.53 30.15
N ALA A 18 -21.24 6.31 29.63
CA ALA A 18 -20.28 5.25 29.91
C ALA A 18 -18.96 5.72 29.29
N GLU A 19 -17.96 5.98 30.12
CA GLU A 19 -16.61 6.27 29.69
C GLU A 19 -16.06 5.00 29.03
N ILE A 20 -16.16 4.96 27.70
CA ILE A 20 -15.45 3.97 26.90
C ILE A 20 -13.96 4.20 27.17
N PRO A 21 -13.19 3.22 27.66
CA PRO A 21 -11.76 3.36 27.78
C PRO A 21 -11.21 3.53 26.36
N GLN A 22 -10.79 4.74 26.03
CA GLN A 22 -10.01 5.03 24.83
C GLN A 22 -8.72 4.21 24.97
N LYS A 23 -8.70 3.00 24.40
CA LYS A 23 -7.47 2.24 24.24
C LYS A 23 -6.60 3.08 23.32
N ASN A 24 -5.70 3.84 23.92
CA ASN A 24 -4.70 4.64 23.23
C ASN A 24 -3.88 3.65 22.39
N ALA A 25 -4.22 3.55 21.11
CA ALA A 25 -3.60 2.63 20.18
C ALA A 25 -2.26 3.24 19.77
N THR A 26 -1.23 3.03 20.58
CA THR A 26 0.17 3.19 20.16
C THR A 26 0.56 2.03 19.24
N GLY A 27 -0.11 1.95 18.09
CA GLY A 27 0.45 1.25 16.94
C GLY A 27 1.57 2.10 16.35
N PRO A 28 2.56 1.49 15.67
CA PRO A 28 3.50 2.27 14.87
C PRO A 28 2.70 3.05 13.82
N THR A 29 2.79 4.39 13.85
CA THR A 29 2.25 5.25 12.80
C THR A 29 3.10 5.04 11.55
N PHE A 30 2.70 4.09 10.72
CA PHE A 30 3.36 3.85 9.44
C PHE A 30 3.10 5.04 8.52
N LYS A 31 4.15 5.80 8.19
CA LYS A 31 4.10 6.92 7.26
C LYS A 31 4.47 6.43 5.87
N ALA A 32 3.46 6.16 5.04
CA ALA A 32 3.69 5.76 3.65
C ALA A 32 4.44 6.88 2.90
N PHE A 33 5.40 6.51 2.05
CA PHE A 33 6.13 7.41 1.14
C PHE A 33 6.96 8.55 1.76
N GLU A 34 7.18 8.59 3.09
CA GLU A 34 7.90 9.71 3.72
C GLU A 34 9.36 9.83 3.26
N ASP A 35 9.96 8.69 2.89
CA ASP A 35 11.37 8.54 2.46
C ASP A 35 11.50 7.90 1.05
N VAL A 36 10.47 8.02 0.20
CA VAL A 36 10.49 7.50 -1.18
C VAL A 36 10.76 8.64 -2.15
N ASP A 37 11.73 8.46 -3.05
CA ASP A 37 11.93 9.39 -4.16
C ASP A 37 10.85 9.16 -5.24
N PRO A 38 10.02 10.18 -5.56
CA PRO A 38 8.99 10.04 -6.58
C PRO A 38 9.53 9.85 -8.01
N ASN A 39 10.80 10.13 -8.28
CA ASN A 39 11.43 9.92 -9.59
C ASN A 39 11.81 8.45 -9.85
N ASP A 40 11.95 7.66 -8.79
CA ASP A 40 12.24 6.22 -8.87
C ASP A 40 10.96 5.40 -9.12
N LEU A 41 9.79 6.03 -9.02
CA LEU A 41 8.50 5.41 -9.25
C LEU A 41 8.09 5.49 -10.73
N SER A 42 7.45 4.43 -11.19
CA SER A 42 6.84 4.34 -12.52
C SER A 42 5.47 3.66 -12.40
N CYS A 43 4.56 3.97 -13.33
CA CYS A 43 3.28 3.30 -13.39
C CYS A 43 3.45 1.82 -13.72
N ASP A 44 2.74 0.98 -12.98
CA ASP A 44 2.71 -0.46 -13.24
C ASP A 44 1.91 -0.73 -14.52
N PRO A 45 2.52 -1.34 -15.57
CA PRO A 45 1.84 -1.64 -16.83
C PRO A 45 0.64 -2.57 -16.65
N ALA A 46 0.63 -3.37 -15.58
CA ALA A 46 -0.51 -4.21 -15.27
C ALA A 46 -1.70 -3.43 -14.68
N GLY A 47 -1.52 -2.14 -14.34
CA GLY A 47 -2.54 -1.28 -13.73
C GLY A 47 -3.00 -1.77 -12.35
N GLN A 48 -2.21 -2.65 -11.73
CA GLN A 48 -2.62 -3.32 -10.51
C GLN A 48 -2.46 -2.40 -9.30
N ILE A 49 -1.63 -1.35 -9.34
CA ILE A 49 -1.41 -0.42 -8.20
C ILE A 49 -2.23 0.84 -8.38
N PHE A 50 -2.86 1.30 -7.30
CA PHE A 50 -3.31 2.68 -7.22
C PHE A 50 -2.18 3.58 -6.68
N LEU A 51 -1.48 4.29 -7.57
CA LEU A 51 -0.35 5.17 -7.25
C LEU A 51 -0.58 6.56 -7.85
N LEU A 52 -0.34 7.60 -7.05
CA LEU A 52 -0.37 8.99 -7.47
C LEU A 52 1.05 9.57 -7.49
N LEU A 53 1.43 10.15 -8.62
CA LEU A 53 2.77 10.69 -8.85
C LEU A 53 2.74 12.21 -8.95
N PRO A 54 3.75 12.93 -8.42
CA PRO A 54 3.80 14.37 -8.57
C PRO A 54 3.97 14.80 -10.03
N HIS A 55 3.41 15.96 -10.37
CA HIS A 55 3.60 16.54 -11.70
C HIS A 55 5.05 17.00 -11.91
N PHE A 56 5.47 17.18 -13.17
CA PHE A 56 6.83 17.62 -13.49
C PHE A 56 7.06 19.12 -13.26
N THR A 57 6.02 19.94 -13.40
CA THR A 57 6.15 21.41 -13.42
C THR A 57 5.10 22.19 -12.62
N ASP A 58 4.07 21.53 -12.08
CA ASP A 58 2.91 22.20 -11.47
C ASP A 58 2.46 21.49 -10.20
N CYS A 59 2.68 22.12 -9.05
CA CYS A 59 2.33 21.59 -7.73
C CYS A 59 0.83 21.34 -7.54
N SER A 60 -0.01 22.03 -8.32
CA SER A 60 -1.47 21.91 -8.25
C SER A 60 -1.97 20.72 -9.07
N LYS A 61 -1.08 19.98 -9.71
CA LYS A 61 -1.38 18.82 -10.55
C LYS A 61 -0.64 17.59 -10.05
N PHE A 62 -1.17 16.44 -10.44
CA PHE A 62 -0.57 15.14 -10.18
C PHE A 62 -0.98 14.16 -11.28
N TYR A 63 -0.29 13.04 -11.37
CA TYR A 63 -0.65 11.95 -12.26
C TYR A 63 -1.26 10.80 -11.47
N MET A 64 -2.31 10.20 -12.02
CA MET A 64 -2.86 8.93 -11.57
C MET A 64 -2.49 7.85 -12.58
N CYS A 65 -1.91 6.74 -12.10
CA CYS A 65 -1.60 5.63 -12.97
C CYS A 65 -2.87 4.89 -13.39
N ALA A 66 -3.10 4.76 -14.69
CA ALA A 66 -4.17 3.95 -15.28
C ALA A 66 -3.60 3.14 -16.45
N HIS A 67 -3.72 1.80 -16.39
CA HIS A 67 -3.18 0.90 -17.42
C HIS A 67 -1.70 1.11 -17.77
N GLY A 68 -0.87 1.47 -16.77
CA GLY A 68 0.55 1.75 -16.98
C GLY A 68 0.87 3.15 -17.48
N GLU A 69 -0.14 3.98 -17.74
CA GLU A 69 0.03 5.33 -18.23
C GLU A 69 -0.29 6.36 -17.15
N GLU A 70 0.41 7.49 -17.21
CA GLU A 70 0.24 8.64 -16.32
C GLU A 70 -0.88 9.53 -16.86
N VAL A 71 -2.03 9.54 -16.17
CA VAL A 71 -3.16 10.41 -16.52
C VAL A 71 -3.14 11.64 -15.62
N GLU A 72 -3.12 12.84 -16.22
CA GLU A 72 -3.03 14.11 -15.49
C GLU A 72 -4.34 14.49 -14.80
N PHE A 73 -4.24 14.90 -13.53
CA PHE A 73 -5.33 15.46 -12.73
C PHE A 73 -4.90 16.76 -12.06
N SER A 74 -5.88 17.62 -11.75
CA SER A 74 -5.68 18.85 -11.01
C SER A 74 -6.32 18.76 -9.62
N CYS A 75 -5.59 19.24 -8.61
CA CYS A 75 -6.12 19.42 -7.27
C CYS A 75 -7.20 20.50 -7.24
N PRO A 76 -8.29 20.30 -6.48
CA PRO A 76 -9.36 21.30 -6.37
C PRO A 76 -8.89 22.50 -5.55
N GLY A 77 -9.46 23.68 -5.83
CA GLY A 77 -9.44 24.81 -4.89
C GLY A 77 -8.06 25.38 -4.52
N GLY A 78 -7.09 25.37 -5.43
CA GLY A 78 -5.74 25.89 -5.16
C GLY A 78 -4.94 25.07 -4.15
N LEU A 79 -5.37 23.83 -3.88
CA LEU A 79 -4.61 22.85 -3.13
C LEU A 79 -3.42 22.36 -3.98
N ILE A 80 -2.40 21.85 -3.32
CA ILE A 80 -1.23 21.23 -3.96
C ILE A 80 -1.16 19.75 -3.59
N PHE A 81 -0.58 18.96 -4.47
CA PHE A 81 -0.46 17.52 -4.25
C PHE A 81 0.59 17.20 -3.17
N ASP A 82 0.16 16.50 -2.14
CA ASP A 82 0.99 15.94 -1.08
C ASP A 82 1.32 14.49 -1.41
N PHE A 83 2.52 14.25 -1.92
CA PHE A 83 2.98 12.92 -2.31
C PHE A 83 3.03 11.95 -1.13
N LYS A 84 3.40 12.41 0.06
CA LYS A 84 3.54 11.56 1.25
C LYS A 84 2.17 11.06 1.71
N LEU A 85 1.15 11.91 1.62
CA LEU A 85 -0.22 11.57 1.96
C LEU A 85 -1.04 11.00 0.79
N GLN A 86 -0.48 11.00 -0.43
CA GLN A 86 -1.16 10.61 -1.66
C GLN A 86 -2.50 11.34 -1.83
N THR A 87 -2.53 12.64 -1.56
CA THR A 87 -3.77 13.45 -1.60
C THR A 87 -3.49 14.93 -1.85
N CYS A 88 -4.51 15.70 -2.19
CA CYS A 88 -4.40 17.16 -2.28
C CYS A 88 -4.49 17.77 -0.88
N ASN A 89 -3.52 18.62 -0.54
CA ASN A 89 -3.42 19.25 0.77
C ASN A 89 -3.20 20.77 0.62
N TRP A 90 -3.39 21.49 1.71
CA TRP A 90 -3.17 22.93 1.72
C TRP A 90 -1.69 23.26 1.56
N ALA A 91 -1.39 24.28 0.75
CA ALA A 91 0.00 24.67 0.45
C ALA A 91 0.82 25.12 1.67
N TRP A 92 0.17 25.48 2.79
CA TRP A 92 0.86 25.80 4.05
C TRP A 92 1.16 24.56 4.90
N ALA A 93 0.48 23.44 4.63
CA ALA A 93 0.58 22.19 5.39
C ALA A 93 1.44 21.14 4.68
N THR A 94 1.85 21.38 3.44
CA THR A 94 2.68 20.47 2.64
C THR A 94 3.69 21.22 1.78
N THR A 95 4.73 20.52 1.35
CA THR A 95 5.77 21.06 0.47
C THR A 95 5.51 20.60 -0.95
N CYS A 96 5.65 21.50 -1.93
CA CYS A 96 5.57 21.10 -3.32
C CYS A 96 6.73 20.17 -3.69
N THR A 97 6.39 18.98 -4.15
CA THR A 97 7.32 18.00 -4.72
C THR A 97 7.07 17.90 -6.21
N LEU A 98 8.08 18.14 -7.04
CA LEU A 98 8.01 17.97 -8.49
C LEU A 98 8.94 16.84 -8.93
N ARG A 99 8.55 16.13 -9.97
CA ARG A 99 9.42 15.14 -10.61
C ARG A 99 10.30 15.81 -11.67
N THR A 100 11.45 15.22 -11.92
CA THR A 100 12.31 15.57 -13.06
C THR A 100 12.01 14.61 -14.21
N PRO A 101 11.87 15.10 -15.46
CA PRO A 101 11.89 14.23 -16.62
C PRO A 101 13.14 13.35 -16.57
N LYS A 102 12.98 12.04 -16.78
CA LYS A 102 14.13 11.19 -17.09
C LYS A 102 14.51 11.57 -18.51
N ASP A 103 15.47 12.48 -18.66
CA ASP A 103 16.11 12.69 -19.94
C ASP A 103 16.64 11.32 -20.37
N GLU A 104 16.16 10.81 -21.51
CA GLU A 104 16.70 9.59 -22.11
C GLU A 104 18.21 9.80 -22.22
N ASP A 105 19.00 8.94 -21.57
CA ASP A 105 20.46 9.00 -21.54
C ASP A 105 21.03 9.40 -22.91
N GLU A 106 21.44 10.66 -23.05
CA GLU A 106 22.55 10.97 -23.93
C GLU A 106 23.77 10.32 -23.30
N GLY A 107 24.20 9.21 -23.91
CA GLY A 107 25.37 8.46 -23.47
C GLY A 107 26.56 9.38 -23.19
N SER A 108 27.02 9.34 -21.95
CA SER A 108 28.36 9.76 -21.54
C SER A 108 28.92 8.56 -20.76
N GLY A 109 29.89 7.80 -21.27
CA GLY A 109 31.14 8.31 -21.80
C GLY A 109 32.24 8.33 -20.74
N ASP A 110 32.21 7.43 -19.75
CA ASP A 110 33.39 7.21 -18.91
C ASP A 110 34.39 6.32 -19.66
N ASN A 111 35.44 6.98 -20.13
CA ASN A 111 36.62 6.40 -20.77
C ASN A 111 37.25 5.31 -19.87
N ALA A 112 36.96 4.04 -20.18
CA ALA A 112 37.89 2.96 -19.87
C ALA A 112 38.81 2.79 -21.08
N ASP A 113 40.10 3.07 -20.84
CA ASP A 113 41.21 3.06 -21.78
C ASP A 113 41.14 1.97 -22.85
N SER A 114 41.39 2.39 -24.09
CA SER A 114 41.62 1.50 -25.21
C SER A 114 43.07 1.03 -25.23
N LEU A 115 43.24 -0.29 -25.43
CA LEU A 115 44.45 -1.04 -25.80
C LEU A 115 45.38 -1.34 -24.61
N ILE A 116 45.86 -2.57 -24.36
CA ILE A 116 46.41 -3.57 -25.29
C ILE A 116 46.26 -4.96 -24.65
N GLY A 117 45.84 -5.96 -25.45
CA GLY A 117 45.87 -7.36 -25.06
C GLY A 117 47.29 -7.93 -25.00
N LEU A 118 47.60 -8.64 -23.92
CA LEU A 118 48.70 -9.59 -23.84
C LEU A 118 48.24 -10.80 -23.01
N PHE A 119 47.99 -11.90 -23.73
CA PHE A 119 48.18 -13.31 -23.39
C PHE A 119 47.90 -13.78 -21.96
N VAL A 120 46.83 -14.56 -21.79
CA VAL A 120 46.82 -15.65 -20.81
C VAL A 120 46.59 -16.98 -21.53
N ASP A 121 47.67 -17.77 -21.62
CA ASP A 121 47.65 -19.17 -21.98
C ASP A 121 46.96 -20.00 -20.88
N ASP A 122 46.14 -20.95 -21.32
CA ASP A 122 45.88 -22.29 -20.78
C ASP A 122 46.06 -22.56 -19.26
N LEU A 123 44.97 -22.97 -18.59
CA LEU A 123 44.89 -24.32 -17.99
C LEU A 123 43.54 -24.54 -17.29
N GLU A 124 42.72 -25.34 -17.97
CA GLU A 124 41.69 -26.24 -17.46
C GLU A 124 41.97 -26.77 -16.04
N HIS A 125 41.07 -26.59 -15.08
CA HIS A 125 40.88 -27.50 -13.93
C HIS A 125 39.41 -27.54 -13.49
N GLN A 126 38.81 -28.68 -13.80
CA GLN A 126 37.52 -29.18 -13.34
C GLN A 126 37.53 -29.41 -11.83
N ALA A 127 36.55 -28.89 -11.09
CA ALA A 127 36.10 -29.46 -9.80
C ALA A 127 34.73 -28.92 -9.38
N VAL A 128 33.96 -29.82 -8.80
CA VAL A 128 32.55 -29.71 -8.40
C VAL A 128 32.45 -29.40 -6.89
N ASP A 129 31.40 -28.66 -6.52
CA ASP A 129 30.74 -28.50 -5.20
C ASP A 129 31.55 -28.14 -3.94
N THR A 130 31.14 -27.05 -3.28
CA THR A 130 30.73 -27.04 -1.85
C THR A 130 30.07 -25.71 -1.48
N VAL A 131 28.77 -25.53 -1.80
CA VAL A 131 27.96 -24.59 -1.02
C VAL A 131 27.63 -25.28 0.30
N ALA A 132 28.32 -24.83 1.34
CA ALA A 132 28.07 -25.26 2.70
C ALA A 132 26.59 -25.06 3.06
N SER A 133 26.03 -26.15 3.59
CA SER A 133 24.72 -26.30 4.21
C SER A 133 24.25 -25.06 5.00
N VAL A 134 23.42 -24.22 4.35
CA VAL A 134 22.41 -23.46 5.07
C VAL A 134 21.14 -24.30 5.00
N ARG A 135 20.78 -24.92 6.12
CA ARG A 135 19.48 -25.60 6.25
C ARG A 135 18.39 -24.56 5.95
N PRO A 136 17.41 -24.85 5.06
CA PRO A 136 16.21 -24.05 5.02
C PRO A 136 15.54 -24.14 6.39
N ILE A 137 15.43 -23.01 7.07
CA ILE A 137 14.51 -22.93 8.21
C ILE A 137 13.13 -23.12 7.59
N ALA A 138 12.53 -24.28 7.84
CA ALA A 138 11.11 -24.49 7.57
C ALA A 138 10.36 -23.32 8.21
N PRO A 139 9.53 -22.56 7.48
CA PRO A 139 8.69 -21.58 8.10
C PRO A 139 7.73 -22.37 8.99
N THR A 140 8.02 -22.35 10.29
CA THR A 140 7.06 -22.73 11.31
C THR A 140 5.80 -21.94 11.00
N ALA A 141 4.66 -22.64 11.00
CA ALA A 141 3.35 -22.11 10.69
C ALA A 141 3.02 -20.89 11.58
N GLY A 142 3.50 -19.72 11.16
CA GLY A 142 3.20 -18.44 11.74
C GLY A 142 1.92 -17.96 11.10
N ARG A 143 0.83 -17.95 11.88
CA ARG A 143 -0.37 -17.18 11.57
C ARG A 143 0.06 -15.76 11.17
N TYR A 144 -0.03 -15.44 9.88
CA TYR A 144 0.37 -14.14 9.37
C TYR A 144 -0.63 -13.11 9.89
N THR A 145 -0.19 -12.25 10.80
CA THR A 145 -1.02 -11.19 11.40
C THR A 145 -1.11 -9.99 10.45
N GLY A 146 -1.53 -10.18 9.20
CA GLY A 146 -1.95 -9.10 8.29
C GLY A 146 -1.03 -7.90 8.07
N ILE A 147 0.25 -7.96 8.44
CA ILE A 147 1.20 -6.85 8.33
C ILE A 147 2.27 -7.28 7.33
N ILE A 148 2.15 -6.79 6.11
CA ILE A 148 3.20 -6.88 5.09
C ILE A 148 4.39 -6.01 5.52
N ASN A 149 5.60 -6.57 5.55
CA ASN A 149 6.81 -5.85 5.93
C ASN A 149 7.69 -5.58 4.71
N CYS A 150 7.62 -4.35 4.20
CA CYS A 150 8.38 -3.93 3.02
C CYS A 150 9.82 -3.47 3.35
N ALA A 151 10.19 -3.34 4.63
CA ALA A 151 11.53 -2.88 5.03
C ALA A 151 12.64 -3.92 4.82
N ARG A 152 12.27 -5.20 4.61
CA ARG A 152 13.21 -6.28 4.27
C ARG A 152 13.19 -6.64 2.78
N ALA A 153 12.44 -5.89 1.99
CA ALA A 153 12.21 -6.26 0.61
C ALA A 153 12.02 -5.01 -0.24
N ASP A 154 13.16 -4.53 -0.74
CA ASP A 154 13.29 -3.74 -1.97
C ASP A 154 12.47 -4.32 -3.14
N SER A 155 12.10 -5.60 -3.08
CA SER A 155 10.88 -6.14 -3.69
C SER A 155 10.36 -7.31 -2.86
N ALA A 156 9.27 -7.11 -2.10
CA ALA A 156 8.64 -8.24 -1.41
C ALA A 156 8.14 -9.23 -2.45
N SER A 157 8.90 -10.30 -2.67
CA SER A 157 8.50 -11.38 -3.57
C SER A 157 7.18 -12.04 -3.12
N ARG A 158 6.78 -11.79 -1.86
CA ARG A 158 5.52 -12.25 -1.29
C ARG A 158 4.61 -11.07 -0.94
N GLN A 159 3.51 -10.98 -1.65
CA GLN A 159 2.33 -10.14 -1.46
C GLN A 159 1.43 -10.71 -0.35
N SER A 160 0.54 -9.88 0.20
CA SER A 160 -0.36 -10.25 1.30
C SER A 160 -1.82 -10.05 0.91
N PRO A 161 -2.75 -10.94 1.29
CA PRO A 161 -4.18 -10.74 1.00
C PRO A 161 -4.72 -9.47 1.66
N TYR A 162 -5.66 -8.80 1.00
CA TYR A 162 -6.41 -7.68 1.58
C TYR A 162 -7.59 -8.22 2.38
N LYS A 163 -7.78 -7.71 3.60
CA LYS A 163 -8.85 -8.18 4.47
C LYS A 163 -10.18 -7.57 4.04
N GLY A 164 -11.17 -8.41 3.73
CA GLY A 164 -12.54 -7.99 3.43
C GLY A 164 -12.80 -7.63 1.97
N ASP A 165 -11.78 -7.61 1.12
CA ASP A 165 -11.93 -7.49 -0.33
C ASP A 165 -10.94 -8.43 -1.02
N CYS A 166 -11.48 -9.48 -1.64
CA CYS A 166 -10.72 -10.54 -2.29
C CYS A 166 -10.06 -10.12 -3.61
N GLN A 167 -10.59 -9.06 -4.25
CA GLN A 167 -10.00 -8.52 -5.48
C GLN A 167 -8.79 -7.64 -5.17
N ARG A 168 -8.55 -7.33 -3.88
CA ARG A 168 -7.42 -6.53 -3.45
C ARG A 168 -6.36 -7.37 -2.76
N TYR A 169 -5.13 -6.89 -2.83
CA TYR A 169 -4.00 -7.44 -2.09
C TYR A 169 -2.96 -6.35 -1.85
N TRP A 170 -2.02 -6.59 -0.96
CA TRP A 170 -0.93 -5.70 -0.64
C TRP A 170 0.34 -6.14 -1.35
N LYS A 171 1.02 -5.21 -2.03
CA LYS A 171 2.37 -5.41 -2.56
C LYS A 171 3.29 -4.25 -2.21
N CYS A 172 4.58 -4.52 -2.13
CA CYS A 172 5.55 -3.47 -1.82
C CYS A 172 5.99 -2.75 -3.10
N VAL A 173 6.02 -1.42 -3.03
CA VAL A 173 6.49 -0.52 -4.07
C VAL A 173 7.46 0.45 -3.42
N ALA A 174 8.73 0.43 -3.81
CA ALA A 174 9.80 1.23 -3.18
C ALA A 174 9.81 1.15 -1.65
N GLY A 175 9.66 -0.06 -1.08
CA GLY A 175 9.64 -0.26 0.37
C GLY A 175 8.36 0.17 1.08
N VAL A 176 7.32 0.58 0.35
CA VAL A 176 6.01 0.98 0.89
C VAL A 176 4.93 -0.02 0.47
N PRO A 177 4.09 -0.53 1.39
CA PRO A 177 2.97 -1.38 1.04
C PRO A 177 1.88 -0.57 0.36
N GLN A 178 1.52 -0.98 -0.84
CA GLN A 178 0.45 -0.42 -1.65
C GLN A 178 -0.66 -1.44 -1.86
N VAL A 179 -1.89 -0.93 -1.90
CA VAL A 179 -3.05 -1.74 -2.31
C VAL A 179 -2.97 -1.92 -3.81
N ALA A 180 -3.04 -3.19 -4.21
CA ALA A 180 -3.16 -3.59 -5.58
C ALA A 180 -4.46 -4.36 -5.83
N PHE A 181 -4.87 -4.40 -7.09
CA PHE A 181 -6.13 -4.97 -7.55
C PHE A 181 -5.86 -6.09 -8.56
N CYS A 182 -6.64 -7.15 -8.46
CA CYS A 182 -6.78 -8.13 -9.51
C CYS A 182 -7.69 -7.59 -10.61
N SER A 183 -7.49 -8.05 -11.84
CA SER A 183 -8.43 -7.78 -12.93
C SER A 183 -9.83 -8.26 -12.58
N ASP A 184 -10.83 -7.65 -13.20
CA ASP A 184 -12.24 -7.97 -12.95
C ASP A 184 -12.53 -9.48 -12.98
N GLY A 185 -13.15 -9.98 -11.91
CA GLY A 185 -13.52 -11.39 -11.76
C GLY A 185 -12.38 -12.31 -11.30
N LEU A 186 -11.19 -11.78 -11.05
CA LEU A 186 -10.08 -12.52 -10.44
C LEU A 186 -9.87 -12.12 -8.98
N PHE A 187 -9.29 -13.03 -8.21
CA PHE A 187 -9.14 -12.94 -6.78
C PHE A 187 -7.73 -13.32 -6.36
N PHE A 188 -7.19 -12.60 -5.39
CA PHE A 188 -5.81 -12.81 -4.98
C PHE A 188 -5.65 -14.16 -4.26
N ASN A 189 -4.76 -15.00 -4.78
CA ASN A 189 -4.40 -16.27 -4.19
C ASN A 189 -3.04 -16.14 -3.49
N ASP A 190 -3.06 -16.09 -2.15
CA ASP A 190 -1.83 -15.99 -1.33
C ASP A 190 -0.89 -17.20 -1.49
N GLN A 191 -1.39 -18.36 -1.95
CA GLN A 191 -0.53 -19.52 -2.15
C GLN A 191 0.28 -19.43 -3.44
N THR A 192 -0.35 -18.97 -4.52
CA THR A 192 0.28 -18.84 -5.84
C THR A 192 0.88 -17.46 -6.06
N GLN A 193 0.58 -16.50 -5.17
CA GLN A 193 1.01 -15.10 -5.25
C GLN A 193 0.52 -14.40 -6.52
N GLN A 194 -0.66 -14.80 -7.01
CA GLN A 194 -1.23 -14.35 -8.27
C GLN A 194 -2.76 -14.20 -8.16
N CYS A 195 -3.33 -13.43 -9.08
CA CYS A 195 -4.77 -13.34 -9.27
C CYS A 195 -5.26 -14.58 -10.01
N ASP A 196 -6.24 -15.27 -9.42
CA ASP A 196 -6.79 -16.53 -9.94
C ASP A 196 -8.33 -16.48 -9.86
N PHE A 197 -9.00 -17.47 -10.42
CA PHE A 197 -10.45 -17.61 -10.27
C PHE A 197 -10.82 -17.87 -8.80
N GLU A 198 -12.03 -17.47 -8.42
CA GLU A 198 -12.53 -17.55 -7.05
C GLU A 198 -12.36 -18.95 -6.45
N ALA A 199 -12.67 -19.99 -7.22
CA ALA A 199 -12.57 -21.39 -6.80
C ALA A 199 -11.15 -21.83 -6.41
N ASN A 200 -10.13 -21.17 -6.96
CA ASN A 200 -8.73 -21.44 -6.68
C ASN A 200 -8.17 -20.48 -5.62
N SER A 201 -8.74 -19.27 -5.52
CA SER A 201 -8.42 -18.33 -4.46
C SER A 201 -9.04 -18.81 -3.13
N LYS A 202 -8.24 -18.96 -2.08
CA LYS A 202 -8.79 -19.26 -0.74
C LYS A 202 -9.36 -18.01 -0.09
N CYS A 203 -10.16 -17.24 -0.82
CA CYS A 203 -10.65 -16.00 -0.27
C CYS A 203 -11.77 -16.27 0.73
N ILE A 204 -11.49 -15.91 1.98
CA ILE A 204 -12.48 -15.91 3.05
C ILE A 204 -12.92 -14.45 3.17
N GLN A 205 -13.99 -14.07 2.45
CA GLN A 205 -14.74 -12.90 2.89
C GLN A 205 -15.24 -13.23 4.28
N VAL A 206 -14.83 -12.45 5.27
CA VAL A 206 -15.46 -12.53 6.58
C VAL A 206 -16.86 -11.99 6.36
N GLN A 207 -17.79 -12.86 5.95
CA GLN A 207 -19.21 -12.60 6.13
C GLN A 207 -19.37 -12.51 7.65
N GLU A 208 -19.44 -11.29 8.18
CA GLU A 208 -20.18 -11.11 9.40
C GLU A 208 -21.61 -11.50 9.03
N ASP A 209 -21.91 -12.80 9.20
CA ASP A 209 -23.22 -13.35 8.93
C ASP A 209 -24.25 -12.46 9.65
N GLU A 210 -24.98 -11.64 8.89
CA GLU A 210 -26.19 -10.93 9.32
C GLU A 210 -27.35 -11.92 9.62
N LEU A 211 -27.04 -13.11 10.11
CA LEU A 211 -27.97 -14.14 10.55
C LEU A 211 -27.92 -14.26 12.08
N LYS A 212 -28.13 -13.12 12.74
CA LYS A 212 -28.76 -13.06 14.07
C LYS A 212 -29.84 -11.99 14.15
N SER A 213 -30.45 -11.61 13.02
CA SER A 213 -31.75 -10.96 13.09
C SER A 213 -32.78 -12.04 13.44
N GLU A 214 -33.22 -11.98 14.69
CA GLU A 214 -34.17 -12.89 15.30
C GLU A 214 -35.42 -13.06 14.42
N PHE A 215 -35.80 -14.31 14.20
CA PHE A 215 -37.11 -14.68 13.69
C PHE A 215 -38.18 -14.04 14.57
N ILE A 216 -38.87 -12.99 14.10
CA ILE A 216 -40.17 -12.63 14.66
C ILE A 216 -41.15 -13.72 14.25
N LYS A 217 -41.40 -14.67 15.17
CA LYS A 217 -42.59 -15.51 15.11
C LYS A 217 -43.79 -14.60 15.38
N TYR A 218 -44.63 -14.41 14.38
CA TYR A 218 -46.02 -14.01 14.64
C TYR A 218 -46.74 -15.26 15.15
N GLU A 219 -47.04 -15.30 16.45
CA GLU A 219 -48.12 -16.16 16.94
C GLU A 219 -49.47 -15.56 16.48
N GLN A 220 -50.33 -16.47 16.06
CA GLN A 220 -51.64 -16.25 15.47
C GLN A 220 -52.71 -16.08 16.55
#